data_AF-A0A336NF43-F1
#
_entry.id   AF-A0A336NF43-F1
#
_cell.length_a   1.000
_cell.length_b   1.000
_cell.length_c   1.000
_cell.angle_alpha   90.00
_cell.angle_beta   90.00
_cell.angle_gamma   90.00
#
_symmetry.space_group_name_H-M   'P 1'
#
loop_
_entity.id
_entity.type
_entity.pdbx_description
1 polymer ?
#
loop_
_entity_poly.entity_id
_entity_poly.type
_entity_poly.pdbx_seq_one_letter_code
_entity_poly.pdbx_strand_id
1 'polypeptide(L)'
;MADKAPYLRPLSPTLHMVVAVLIALFLFIVIGSFIAKTEIVARGQGSVIPTAYVQLVQAQNTGRIEKILVKEGQFVHQGDLLIQLDPP
;
A
#
# COMPACT_ATOMS: atom_id res chain seq x y z
N MET A 1 24.00 68.71 -16.18
CA MET A 1 24.40 67.33 -15.81
C MET A 1 23.23 66.41 -16.14
N ALA A 2 23.16 65.95 -17.39
CA ALA A 2 22.16 64.97 -17.83
C ALA A 2 22.93 63.71 -18.21
N ASP A 3 23.09 62.81 -17.24
CA ASP A 3 23.60 61.47 -17.47
C ASP A 3 22.51 60.68 -18.20
N LYS A 4 22.64 60.60 -19.53
CA LYS A 4 21.75 59.79 -20.37
C LYS A 4 22.20 58.35 -20.23
N ALA A 5 21.39 57.58 -19.53
CA ALA A 5 21.47 56.13 -19.38
C ALA A 5 21.90 55.46 -20.70
N PRO A 6 22.92 54.58 -20.68
CA PRO A 6 23.50 54.04 -21.90
C PRO A 6 22.57 52.97 -22.47
N TYR A 7 22.04 53.27 -23.66
CA TYR A 7 21.74 52.33 -24.74
C TYR A 7 21.08 51.00 -24.33
N LEU A 8 19.76 51.01 -24.19
CA LEU A 8 18.94 49.83 -24.51
C LEU A 8 19.16 49.52 -26.00
N ARG A 9 20.16 48.68 -26.31
CA ARG A 9 20.41 48.19 -27.67
C ARG A 9 19.11 47.56 -28.18
N PRO A 10 18.72 47.74 -29.46
CA PRO A 10 17.59 47.01 -30.00
C PRO A 10 17.93 45.52 -29.89
N LEU A 11 17.23 44.84 -28.99
CA LEU A 11 17.41 43.42 -28.76
C LEU A 11 17.14 42.73 -30.09
N SER A 12 18.17 42.07 -30.65
CA SER A 12 18.08 41.45 -31.98
C SER A 12 16.81 40.58 -32.05
N PRO A 13 16.09 40.54 -33.19
CA PRO A 13 14.85 39.76 -33.32
C PRO A 13 15.01 38.29 -32.89
N THR A 14 16.23 37.77 -33.04
CA THR A 14 16.67 36.45 -32.58
C THR A 14 16.54 36.26 -31.07
N LEU A 15 16.86 37.25 -30.25
CA LEU A 15 16.82 37.13 -28.79
C LEU A 15 15.37 37.16 -28.27
N HIS A 16 14.48 37.95 -28.89
CA HIS A 16 13.05 37.88 -28.58
C HIS A 16 12.45 36.52 -28.95
N MET A 17 12.85 35.92 -30.07
CA MET A 17 12.42 34.56 -30.44
C MET A 17 12.90 33.51 -29.43
N VAL A 18 14.17 33.58 -29.01
CA VAL A 18 14.73 32.65 -28.02
C VAL A 18 13.98 32.77 -26.69
N VAL A 19 13.72 33.99 -26.22
CA VAL A 19 12.95 34.21 -24.98
C VAL A 19 11.52 33.68 -25.11
N ALA A 20 10.84 33.93 -26.24
CA ALA A 20 9.50 33.43 -26.48
C ALA A 20 9.43 31.89 -26.49
N VAL A 21 10.42 31.23 -27.10
CA VAL A 21 10.53 29.77 -27.12
C VAL A 21 10.76 29.21 -25.71
N LEU A 22 11.63 29.84 -24.92
CA LEU A 22 11.87 29.43 -23.53
C LEU A 22 10.60 29.56 -22.67
N ILE A 23 9.87 30.67 -22.83
CA ILE A 23 8.60 30.89 -22.13
C ILE A 23 7.56 29.83 -22.55
N ALA A 24 7.44 29.54 -23.85
CA ALA A 24 6.53 28.51 -24.36
C ALA A 24 6.87 27.12 -23.82
N LEU A 25 8.16 26.77 -23.77
CA LEU A 25 8.63 25.50 -23.21
C LEU A 25 8.33 25.38 -21.72
N PHE A 26 8.57 26.46 -20.96
CA PHE A 26 8.25 26.51 -19.54
C PHE A 26 6.74 26.31 -19.29
N LEU A 27 5.89 27.02 -20.03
CA LEU A 27 4.44 26.88 -19.92
C LEU A 27 3.97 25.47 -20.30
N PHE A 28 4.56 24.87 -21.33
CA PHE A 28 4.25 23.50 -21.72
C PHE A 28 4.54 22.49 -20.59
N ILE A 29 5.69 22.62 -19.93
CA ILE A 29 6.05 21.75 -18.79
C ILE A 29 5.09 21.97 -17.62
N VAL A 30 4.77 23.22 -17.29
CA VAL A 30 3.84 23.56 -16.21
C VAL A 30 2.46 22.96 -16.48
N ILE A 31 1.91 23.14 -17.69
CA ILE A 31 0.62 22.58 -18.09
C ILE A 31 0.66 21.04 -18.05
N GLY A 32 1.73 20.43 -18.55
CA GLY A 32 1.93 18.98 -18.51
C GLY A 32 1.95 18.41 -17.09
N SER A 33 2.52 19.14 -16.12
CA SER A 33 2.56 18.74 -14.72
C SER A 33 1.17 18.62 -14.07
N PHE A 34 0.17 19.39 -14.53
CA PHE A 34 -1.20 19.25 -14.02
C PHE A 34 -1.90 17.98 -14.51
N ILE A 35 -1.46 17.44 -15.65
CA ILE A 35 -2.04 16.23 -16.27
C ILE A 35 -1.31 14.98 -15.75
N ALA A 36 -0.06 15.12 -15.31
CA ALA A 36 0.75 14.04 -14.76
C ALA A 36 0.15 13.52 -13.44
N LYS A 37 -0.68 12.48 -13.53
CA LYS A 37 -1.16 11.73 -12.37
C LYS A 37 -0.14 10.67 -12.00
N THR A 38 0.50 10.83 -10.84
CA THR A 38 1.33 9.78 -10.26
C THR A 38 0.42 8.80 -9.52
N GLU A 39 0.17 7.63 -10.10
CA GLU A 39 -0.59 6.59 -9.41
C GLU A 39 0.27 5.98 -8.30
N ILE A 40 -0.07 6.33 -7.05
CA ILE A 40 0.55 5.71 -5.88
C ILE A 40 -0.28 4.47 -5.53
N VAL A 41 0.21 3.30 -5.94
CA VAL A 41 -0.37 2.02 -5.52
C VAL A 41 0.22 1.61 -4.17
N ALA A 42 -0.46 1.93 -3.08
CA ALA A 42 -0.11 1.43 -1.75
C ALA A 42 -0.51 -0.06 -1.65
N ARG A 43 0.48 -0.96 -1.76
CA ARG A 43 0.27 -2.38 -1.49
C ARG A 43 0.32 -2.61 0.02
N GLY A 44 -0.84 -2.69 0.65
CA GLY A 44 -0.97 -3.14 2.04
C GLY A 44 -0.95 -4.66 2.11
N GLN A 45 -0.11 -5.24 2.97
CA GLN A 45 -0.22 -6.66 3.32
C GLN A 45 -1.31 -6.81 4.38
N GLY A 46 -2.46 -7.37 4.00
CA GLY A 46 -3.49 -7.79 4.95
C GLY A 46 -3.23 -9.22 5.40
N SER A 47 -3.33 -9.48 6.71
CA SER A 47 -3.32 -10.85 7.26
C SER A 47 -4.68 -11.14 7.88
N VAL A 48 -5.28 -12.28 7.54
CA VAL A 48 -6.53 -12.74 8.14
C VAL A 48 -6.19 -13.42 9.46
N ILE A 49 -6.41 -12.69 10.55
CA ILE A 49 -6.27 -13.22 11.91
C ILE A 49 -7.64 -13.73 12.36
N PRO A 50 -7.77 -14.98 12.81
CA PRO A 50 -9.03 -15.48 13.34
C PRO A 50 -9.50 -14.61 14.50
N THR A 51 -10.79 -14.24 14.50
CA THR A 51 -11.37 -13.41 15.57
C THR A 51 -11.36 -14.13 16.92
N ALA A 52 -11.41 -15.46 16.91
CA ALA A 52 -11.30 -16.30 18.09
C ALA A 52 -9.85 -16.67 18.39
N TYR A 53 -9.47 -16.65 19.67
CA TYR A 53 -8.20 -17.22 20.13
C TYR A 53 -8.14 -18.71 19.77
N VAL A 54 -7.03 -19.16 19.18
CA VAL A 54 -6.76 -20.57 18.97
C VAL A 54 -6.65 -21.24 20.35
N GLN A 55 -7.62 -22.06 20.71
CA GLN A 55 -7.63 -22.81 21.97
C GLN A 55 -7.03 -24.20 21.74
N LEU A 56 -5.92 -24.47 22.42
CA LEU A 56 -5.32 -25.80 22.43
C LEU A 56 -6.08 -26.67 23.44
N VAL A 57 -6.94 -27.57 22.96
CA VAL A 57 -7.66 -28.53 23.81
C VAL A 57 -6.74 -29.71 24.12
N GLN A 58 -6.40 -29.88 25.39
CA GLN A 58 -5.59 -31.00 25.89
C GLN A 58 -6.34 -31.78 26.95
N ALA A 59 -6.08 -33.08 27.03
CA ALA A 59 -6.61 -33.93 28.09
C ALA A 59 -5.92 -33.58 29.42
N GLN A 60 -6.71 -33.49 30.49
CA GLN A 60 -6.18 -33.26 31.85
C GLN A 60 -5.45 -34.48 32.40
N ASN A 61 -5.83 -35.68 31.95
CA ASN A 61 -5.31 -36.96 32.41
C ASN A 61 -4.78 -37.74 31.21
N THR A 62 -3.68 -38.47 31.41
CA THR A 62 -3.15 -39.40 30.41
C THR A 62 -4.00 -40.67 30.36
N GLY A 63 -4.42 -41.08 29.16
CA GLY A 63 -5.16 -42.30 28.91
C GLY A 63 -4.89 -42.80 27.48
N ARG A 64 -5.23 -44.06 27.19
CA ARG A 64 -5.09 -44.61 25.84
C ARG A 64 -6.19 -44.04 24.94
N ILE A 65 -5.84 -43.58 23.74
CA ILE A 65 -6.83 -43.11 22.77
C ILE A 65 -7.69 -44.31 22.33
N GLU A 66 -8.96 -44.28 22.69
CA GLU A 66 -9.94 -45.29 22.27
C GLU A 66 -10.54 -44.91 20.92
N LYS A 67 -10.95 -43.64 20.78
CA LYS A 67 -11.59 -43.14 19.55
C LYS A 67 -11.37 -41.65 19.33
N ILE A 68 -11.16 -41.27 18.07
CA ILE A 68 -11.18 -39.88 17.62
C ILE A 68 -12.47 -39.67 16.85
N LEU A 69 -13.29 -38.71 17.28
CA LEU A 69 -14.64 -38.48 16.78
C LEU A 69 -14.73 -37.29 15.81
N VAL A 70 -13.60 -36.65 15.53
CA VAL A 70 -13.48 -35.47 14.67
C VAL A 70 -12.46 -35.69 13.56
N LYS A 71 -12.59 -34.92 12.49
CA LYS A 71 -11.66 -34.88 11.36
C LYS A 71 -11.09 -33.48 11.18
N GLU A 72 -9.94 -33.40 10.51
CA GLU A 72 -9.32 -32.12 10.18
C GLU A 72 -10.29 -31.23 9.37
N GLY A 73 -10.41 -29.96 9.76
CA GLY A 73 -11.33 -28.99 9.15
C GLY A 73 -12.81 -29.18 9.49
N GLN A 74 -13.16 -30.13 10.36
CA GLN A 74 -14.53 -30.30 10.84
C GLN A 74 -14.92 -29.15 11.79
N PHE A 75 -16.06 -28.51 11.53
CA PHE A 75 -16.64 -27.55 12.46
C PHE A 75 -17.19 -28.28 13.70
N VAL A 76 -16.81 -27.77 14.88
CA VAL A 76 -17.24 -28.30 16.19
C VAL A 76 -17.79 -27.15 17.04
N HIS A 77 -18.76 -27.47 17.90
CA HIS A 77 -19.36 -26.54 18.85
C HIS A 77 -18.88 -26.83 20.27
N GLN A 78 -19.10 -25.87 21.16
CA GLN A 78 -18.77 -26.05 22.58
C GLN A 78 -19.58 -27.22 23.16
N GLY A 79 -18.86 -28.18 23.75
CA GLY A 79 -19.45 -29.38 24.36
C GLY A 79 -19.40 -30.62 23.48
N ASP A 80 -18.97 -30.51 22.22
CA ASP A 80 -18.83 -31.66 21.34
C ASP A 80 -17.72 -32.61 21.83
N LEU A 81 -17.99 -33.91 21.79
CA LEU A 81 -17.03 -34.93 22.14
C LEU A 81 -16.00 -35.09 21.01
N LEU A 82 -14.76 -34.68 21.28
CA LEU A 82 -13.69 -34.71 20.28
C LEU A 82 -12.93 -36.03 20.26
N ILE A 83 -12.51 -36.50 21.45
CA ILE A 83 -11.67 -37.68 21.64
C ILE A 83 -12.18 -38.45 22.85
N GLN A 84 -12.21 -39.77 22.75
CA GLN A 84 -12.51 -40.70 23.83
C GLN A 84 -11.21 -41.35 24.30
N LEU A 85 -10.95 -41.25 25.61
CA LEU A 85 -9.76 -41.78 26.26
C LEU A 85 -10.18 -42.88 27.24
N ASP A 86 -9.46 -44.00 27.20
CA ASP A 86 -9.56 -45.08 28.18
C ASP A 86 -8.56 -44.80 29.31
N PRO A 87 -9.02 -44.58 30.55
CA PRO A 87 -8.12 -44.39 31.69
C PRO A 87 -7.29 -45.65 31.96
N PRO A 88 -6.07 -45.52 32.52
CA PRO A 88 -5.24 -46.66 32.90
C PRO A 88 -5.86 -47.53 34.00
#